data_AF-A0A1P8KNZ0-F1
#
_entry.id   AF-A0A1P8KNZ0-F1
#
_cell.length_a   1.000
_cell.length_b   1.000
_cell.length_c   1.000
_cell.angle_alpha   90.00
_cell.angle_beta   90.00
_cell.angle_gamma   90.00
#
_symmetry.space_group_name_H-M   'P 1'
#
loop_
_entity.id
_entity.type
_entity.pdbx_description
1 polymer ?
#
loop_
_entity_poly.entity_id
_entity_poly.type
_entity_poly.pdbx_seq_one_letter_code
_entity_poly.pdbx_strand_id
1 'polypeptide(L)'
;MEYLETFLNDIDSLNFDNSVMILIVFAISYFISKRFEKPIYRIIILLFSYYLITATSKTHILLNEDIVVSVGLIIPHVKFVFSFIADIFTSIKNMTSNTYFFFVSIFYKILRLFNWIKDILLVIKGFFFRTKKEENYSNSSHNEKQEYSYNESEDFSNRNKEQSNNDYSKKEDDYSSKNSYNGYRDNDSKKREQRYKEDFRGSYKETKEETIYEEYENLEHIADELKRFYSQSAYIILGVSENDDFSHIKKSYRALVSIYHPDKNLDEIELYTEITQNINSAYDKLKKIKGK
;
A
#
# COMPACT_ATOMS: atom_id res chain seq x y z
N MET A 1 18.75 15.88 -47.73
CA MET A 1 19.64 16.41 -48.78
C MET A 1 20.36 17.62 -48.24
N GLU A 2 19.73 18.78 -48.13
CA GLU A 2 20.29 20.02 -47.56
C GLU A 2 21.24 19.82 -46.35
N TYR A 3 20.79 19.27 -45.22
CA TYR A 3 21.66 19.01 -44.05
C TYR A 3 22.87 18.10 -44.32
N LEU A 4 22.78 17.16 -45.25
CA LEU A 4 23.90 16.29 -45.64
C LEU A 4 24.88 17.05 -46.55
N GLU A 5 24.39 17.92 -47.42
CA GLU A 5 25.23 18.79 -48.25
C GLU A 5 25.97 19.82 -47.39
N THR A 6 25.30 20.46 -46.42
CA THR A 6 25.96 21.33 -45.42
C THR A 6 27.03 20.57 -44.63
N PHE A 7 26.72 19.36 -44.16
CA PHE A 7 27.66 18.53 -43.41
C PHE A 7 28.89 18.10 -44.23
N LEU A 8 28.71 17.76 -45.50
CA LEU A 8 29.82 17.42 -46.40
C LEU A 8 30.68 18.66 -46.73
N ASN A 9 30.05 19.81 -46.99
CA ASN A 9 30.75 21.08 -47.20
C ASN A 9 31.55 21.51 -45.96
N ASP A 10 31.03 21.26 -44.75
CA ASP A 10 31.77 21.47 -43.51
C ASP A 10 32.98 20.54 -43.40
N ILE A 11 32.84 19.25 -43.76
CA ILE A 11 33.96 18.29 -43.78
C ILE A 11 35.05 18.75 -44.76
N ASP A 12 34.67 19.16 -45.97
CA ASP A 12 35.61 19.61 -47.00
C ASP A 12 36.28 20.96 -46.66
N SER A 13 35.76 21.69 -45.66
CA SER A 13 36.35 22.94 -45.14
C SER A 13 37.04 22.79 -43.76
N LEU A 14 37.18 21.56 -43.25
CA LEU A 14 37.96 21.27 -42.05
C LEU A 14 39.47 21.38 -42.32
N ASN A 15 40.02 22.57 -42.03
CA ASN A 15 41.47 22.76 -41.90
C ASN A 15 41.99 22.21 -40.55
N PHE A 16 43.31 22.01 -40.45
CA PHE A 16 43.96 21.52 -39.23
C PHE A 16 43.64 22.37 -38.00
N ASP A 17 43.75 23.70 -38.11
CA ASP A 17 43.52 24.63 -37.00
C ASP A 17 42.07 24.55 -36.47
N ASN A 18 41.09 24.55 -37.39
CA ASN A 18 39.67 24.40 -37.04
C ASN A 18 39.40 23.03 -36.38
N SER A 19 40.03 21.97 -36.89
CA SER A 19 39.89 20.61 -36.35
C SER A 19 40.43 20.49 -34.91
N VAL A 20 41.59 21.12 -34.64
CA VAL A 20 42.17 21.19 -33.29
C VAL A 20 41.30 22.02 -32.36
N MET A 21 40.77 23.16 -32.83
CA MET A 21 39.86 24.02 -32.08
C MET A 21 38.59 23.26 -31.66
N ILE A 22 37.90 22.62 -32.61
CA ILE A 22 36.72 21.78 -32.37
C ILE A 22 37.00 20.70 -31.33
N LEU A 23 38.14 20.00 -31.44
CA LEU A 23 38.52 18.92 -30.53
C LEU A 23 38.78 19.44 -29.10
N ILE A 24 39.37 20.63 -28.95
CA ILE A 24 39.58 21.28 -27.65
C ILE A 24 38.25 21.71 -27.03
N VAL A 25 37.38 22.40 -27.79
CA VAL A 25 36.05 22.84 -27.32
C VAL A 25 35.21 21.63 -26.89
N PHE A 26 35.17 20.60 -27.72
CA PHE A 26 34.50 19.34 -27.43
C PHE A 26 35.02 18.69 -26.14
N ALA A 27 36.34 18.58 -25.99
CA ALA A 27 36.96 17.95 -24.82
C ALA A 27 36.64 18.73 -23.54
N ILE A 28 36.74 20.07 -23.56
CA ILE A 28 36.40 20.94 -22.42
C ILE A 28 34.92 20.72 -22.02
N SER A 29 33.99 20.80 -22.96
CA SER A 29 32.56 20.60 -22.71
C SER A 29 32.26 19.20 -22.16
N TYR A 30 32.88 18.16 -22.73
CA TYR A 30 32.75 16.78 -22.26
C TYR A 30 33.24 16.61 -20.82
N PHE A 31 34.43 17.12 -20.47
CA PHE A 31 34.99 16.96 -19.13
C PHE A 31 34.25 17.78 -18.07
N ILE A 32 33.76 18.97 -18.41
CA ILE A 32 32.91 19.78 -17.51
C ILE A 32 31.59 19.03 -17.25
N SER A 33 30.90 18.60 -18.30
CA SER A 33 29.62 17.87 -18.19
C SER A 33 29.74 16.57 -17.39
N LYS A 34 30.80 15.80 -17.62
CA LYS A 34 31.06 14.52 -16.93
C LYS A 34 31.14 14.64 -15.41
N ARG A 35 31.48 15.82 -14.86
CA ARG A 35 31.59 16.05 -13.40
C ARG A 35 30.23 16.01 -12.68
N PHE A 36 29.11 16.09 -13.41
CA PHE A 36 27.77 16.15 -12.83
C PHE A 36 27.13 14.76 -12.70
N GLU A 37 27.24 14.18 -11.50
CA GLU A 37 26.73 12.84 -11.23
C GLU A 37 25.25 12.79 -10.80
N LYS A 38 24.76 13.81 -10.08
CA LYS A 38 23.38 13.80 -9.55
C LYS A 38 22.34 13.97 -10.69
N PRO A 39 21.24 13.20 -10.72
CA PRO A 39 20.28 13.18 -11.84
C PRO A 39 19.74 14.56 -12.24
N ILE A 40 19.45 15.43 -11.26
CA ILE A 40 18.90 16.78 -11.48
C ILE A 40 19.86 17.61 -12.35
N TYR A 41 21.17 17.59 -12.06
CA TYR A 41 22.15 18.33 -12.85
C TYR A 41 22.29 17.78 -14.27
N ARG A 42 22.19 16.46 -14.45
CA ARG A 42 22.19 15.83 -15.79
C ARG A 42 21.00 16.29 -16.61
N ILE A 43 19.81 16.37 -16.02
CA ILE A 43 18.61 16.90 -16.68
C ILE A 43 18.80 18.38 -17.05
N ILE A 44 19.33 19.21 -16.15
CA ILE A 44 19.63 20.63 -16.42
C ILE A 44 20.62 20.77 -17.59
N ILE A 45 21.69 19.98 -17.62
CA ILE A 45 22.69 19.98 -18.71
C ILE A 45 22.07 19.55 -20.03
N LEU A 46 21.22 18.52 -20.03
CA LEU A 46 20.52 18.07 -21.24
C LEU A 46 19.55 19.14 -21.77
N LEU A 47 18.83 19.82 -20.89
CA LEU A 47 17.95 20.95 -21.25
C LEU A 47 18.74 22.15 -21.80
N PHE A 48 19.88 22.48 -21.18
CA PHE A 48 20.78 23.54 -21.66
C PHE A 48 21.40 23.20 -23.02
N SER A 49 21.81 21.94 -23.23
CA SER A 49 22.34 21.45 -24.50
C SER A 49 21.27 21.46 -25.60
N TYR A 50 20.03 21.09 -25.26
CA TYR A 50 18.90 21.20 -26.17
C TYR A 50 18.62 22.66 -26.53
N TYR A 51 18.62 23.56 -25.55
CA TYR A 51 18.44 25.00 -25.77
C TYR A 51 19.49 25.56 -26.75
N LEU A 52 20.78 25.28 -26.53
CA LEU A 52 21.86 25.67 -27.45
C LEU A 52 21.58 25.18 -28.89
N ILE A 53 21.36 23.87 -29.08
CA ILE A 53 21.03 23.28 -30.40
C ILE A 53 19.85 23.99 -31.09
N THR A 54 18.85 24.44 -30.33
CA THR A 54 17.69 25.18 -30.88
C THR A 54 17.91 26.67 -31.10
N ALA A 55 18.83 27.30 -30.39
CA ALA A 55 19.14 28.73 -30.48
C ALA A 55 20.10 29.05 -31.63
N THR A 56 20.98 28.10 -31.97
CA THR A 56 22.04 28.27 -32.97
C THR A 56 21.52 28.31 -34.41
N SER A 57 22.14 29.16 -35.24
CA SER A 57 21.86 29.23 -36.68
C SER A 57 22.39 27.99 -37.42
N LYS A 58 21.55 27.41 -38.28
CA LYS A 58 21.80 26.11 -38.93
C LYS A 58 22.74 26.15 -40.15
N THR A 59 23.55 27.20 -40.31
CA THR A 59 24.35 27.42 -41.52
C THR A 59 25.56 26.50 -41.62
N HIS A 60 26.15 26.12 -40.48
CA HIS A 60 27.20 25.11 -40.36
C HIS A 60 26.86 24.20 -39.18
N ILE A 61 27.16 22.91 -39.31
CA ILE A 61 26.82 21.85 -38.36
C ILE A 61 28.04 21.40 -37.56
N LEU A 62 29.20 21.24 -38.21
CA LEU A 62 30.44 20.77 -37.57
C LEU A 62 31.34 21.92 -37.11
N LEU A 63 31.40 23.01 -37.88
CA LEU A 63 32.22 24.19 -37.58
C LEU A 63 31.59 25.11 -36.53
N ASN A 64 30.37 24.81 -36.07
CA ASN A 64 29.64 25.66 -35.15
C ASN A 64 29.92 25.28 -33.69
N GLU A 65 30.58 26.19 -32.97
CA GLU A 65 31.01 26.00 -31.58
C GLU A 65 29.86 25.59 -30.65
N ASP A 66 28.67 26.21 -30.79
CA ASP A 66 27.50 25.88 -29.95
C ASP A 66 27.07 24.41 -30.10
N ILE A 67 27.09 23.89 -31.34
CA ILE A 67 26.71 22.50 -31.64
C ILE A 67 27.77 21.54 -31.09
N VAL A 68 29.05 21.87 -31.27
CA VAL A 68 30.17 21.09 -30.72
C VAL A 68 30.12 21.04 -29.19
N VAL A 69 29.89 22.18 -28.54
CA VAL A 69 29.67 22.28 -27.09
C VAL A 69 28.49 21.40 -26.69
N SER A 70 27.34 21.55 -27.35
CA SER A 70 26.11 20.81 -27.02
C SER A 70 26.29 19.29 -27.14
N VAL A 71 26.94 18.81 -28.19
CA VAL A 71 27.24 17.38 -28.38
C VAL A 71 28.22 16.89 -27.31
N GLY A 72 29.27 17.68 -26.98
CA GLY A 72 30.19 17.40 -25.89
C GLY A 72 29.49 17.31 -24.52
N LEU A 73 28.53 18.20 -24.25
CA LEU A 73 27.73 18.20 -23.03
C LEU A 73 26.79 16.97 -22.93
N ILE A 74 26.19 16.53 -24.04
CA ILE A 74 25.22 15.41 -24.06
C ILE A 74 25.88 14.04 -23.89
N ILE A 75 27.02 13.79 -24.55
CA ILE A 75 27.63 12.45 -24.64
C ILE A 75 27.85 11.74 -23.29
N PRO A 76 28.38 12.38 -22.23
CA PRO A 76 28.51 11.76 -20.90
C PRO A 76 27.20 11.22 -20.31
N HIS A 77 26.05 11.75 -20.74
CA HIS A 77 24.75 11.47 -20.15
C HIS A 77 23.85 10.57 -21.01
N VAL A 78 24.27 10.17 -22.21
CA VAL A 78 23.48 9.30 -23.11
C VAL A 78 23.02 8.01 -22.41
N LYS A 79 23.93 7.32 -21.68
CA LYS A 79 23.57 6.12 -20.90
C LYS A 79 22.55 6.42 -19.79
N PHE A 80 22.64 7.58 -19.15
CA PHE A 80 21.69 8.01 -18.14
C PHE A 80 20.30 8.25 -18.74
N VAL A 81 20.23 8.92 -19.91
CA VAL A 81 18.95 9.15 -20.62
C VAL A 81 18.22 7.84 -20.91
N PHE A 82 18.91 6.83 -21.45
CA PHE A 82 18.29 5.54 -21.73
C PHE A 82 17.79 4.82 -20.47
N SER A 83 18.55 4.84 -19.36
CA SER A 83 18.09 4.29 -18.08
C SER A 83 16.86 5.03 -17.58
N PHE A 84 16.94 6.36 -17.50
CA PHE A 84 15.89 7.24 -16.98
C PHE A 84 14.57 7.10 -17.75
N ILE A 85 14.61 6.94 -19.08
CA ILE A 85 13.41 6.67 -19.89
C ILE A 85 12.81 5.29 -19.58
N ALA A 86 13.64 4.26 -19.39
CA ALA A 86 13.16 2.93 -19.00
C ALA A 86 12.57 2.90 -17.59
N ASP A 87 13.15 3.66 -16.66
CA ASP A 87 12.68 3.82 -15.28
C ASP A 87 11.33 4.57 -15.25
N ILE A 88 11.18 5.63 -16.06
CA ILE A 88 9.90 6.34 -16.27
C ILE A 88 8.84 5.40 -16.83
N PHE A 89 9.15 4.66 -17.90
CA PHE A 89 8.19 3.75 -18.53
C PHE A 89 7.73 2.64 -17.56
N THR A 90 8.66 2.10 -16.77
CA THR A 90 8.36 1.10 -15.73
C THR A 90 7.49 1.69 -14.62
N SER A 91 7.78 2.92 -14.20
CA SER A 91 6.99 3.65 -13.19
C SER A 91 5.56 3.90 -13.69
N ILE A 92 5.37 4.40 -14.92
CA ILE A 92 4.06 4.62 -15.53
C ILE A 92 3.27 3.30 -15.66
N LYS A 93 3.92 2.21 -16.05
CA LYS A 93 3.31 0.86 -16.10
C LYS A 93 2.83 0.39 -14.72
N ASN A 94 3.62 0.62 -13.67
CA ASN A 94 3.25 0.24 -12.30
C ASN A 94 2.11 1.12 -11.76
N MET A 95 2.18 2.44 -11.99
CA MET A 95 1.12 3.39 -11.64
C MET A 95 -0.21 3.02 -12.31
N THR A 96 -0.21 2.76 -13.63
CA THR A 96 -1.42 2.38 -14.37
C THR A 96 -2.00 1.04 -13.90
N SER A 97 -1.16 0.05 -13.56
CA SER A 97 -1.62 -1.20 -12.95
C SER A 97 -2.28 -0.98 -11.58
N ASN A 98 -1.69 -0.13 -10.74
CA ASN A 98 -2.25 0.20 -9.42
C ASN A 98 -3.57 0.97 -9.57
N THR A 99 -3.66 1.91 -10.50
CA THR A 99 -4.89 2.62 -10.86
C THR A 99 -5.98 1.66 -11.34
N TYR A 100 -5.65 0.67 -12.17
CA TYR A 100 -6.59 -0.36 -12.60
C TYR A 100 -7.17 -1.14 -11.40
N PHE A 101 -6.32 -1.66 -10.50
CA PHE A 101 -6.78 -2.38 -9.31
C PHE A 101 -7.59 -1.50 -8.34
N PHE A 102 -7.24 -0.21 -8.22
CA PHE A 102 -8.01 0.76 -7.45
C PHE A 102 -9.45 0.88 -7.97
N PHE A 103 -9.65 1.10 -9.28
CA PHE A 103 -10.99 1.17 -9.88
C PHE A 103 -11.76 -0.15 -9.79
N VAL A 104 -11.09 -1.29 -9.97
CA VAL A 104 -11.71 -2.62 -9.76
C VAL A 104 -12.19 -2.77 -8.31
N SER A 105 -11.42 -2.32 -7.32
CA SER A 105 -11.82 -2.38 -5.91
C SER A 105 -13.03 -1.49 -5.61
N ILE A 106 -13.11 -0.31 -6.23
CA ILE A 106 -14.26 0.60 -6.13
C ILE A 106 -15.50 -0.04 -6.76
N PHE A 107 -15.36 -0.64 -7.94
CA PHE A 107 -16.46 -1.33 -8.62
C PHE A 107 -17.08 -2.44 -7.77
N TYR A 108 -16.26 -3.29 -7.13
CA TYR A 108 -16.77 -4.32 -6.22
C TYR A 108 -17.40 -3.75 -4.93
N LYS A 109 -16.88 -2.64 -4.39
CA LYS A 109 -17.53 -1.93 -3.26
C LYS A 109 -18.91 -1.39 -3.66
N ILE A 110 -19.04 -0.85 -4.88
CA ILE A 110 -20.32 -0.38 -5.44
C ILE A 110 -21.30 -1.54 -5.65
N LEU A 111 -20.86 -2.68 -6.20
CA LEU A 111 -21.72 -3.87 -6.32
C LEU A 111 -22.21 -4.38 -4.96
N ARG A 112 -21.33 -4.39 -3.95
CA ARG A 112 -21.71 -4.75 -2.57
C ARG A 112 -22.74 -3.77 -1.99
N LEU A 113 -22.59 -2.48 -2.25
CA LEU A 113 -23.55 -1.44 -1.87
C LEU A 113 -24.93 -1.68 -2.52
N PHE A 114 -24.96 -1.98 -3.83
CA PHE A 114 -26.23 -2.28 -4.53
C PHE A 114 -26.94 -3.51 -3.98
N ASN A 115 -26.21 -4.56 -3.61
CA ASN A 115 -26.83 -5.74 -2.99
C ASN A 115 -27.37 -5.41 -1.59
N TRP A 116 -26.61 -4.70 -0.76
CA TRP A 116 -27.06 -4.22 0.55
C TRP A 116 -28.32 -3.33 0.46
N ILE A 117 -28.41 -2.47 -0.56
CA ILE A 117 -29.62 -1.66 -0.84
C ILE A 117 -30.81 -2.56 -1.20
N LYS A 118 -30.63 -3.61 -2.01
CA LYS A 118 -31.71 -4.57 -2.33
C LYS A 118 -32.21 -5.27 -1.08
N ASP A 119 -31.31 -5.73 -0.21
CA ASP A 119 -31.66 -6.41 1.04
C ASP A 119 -32.48 -5.49 1.95
N ILE A 120 -32.09 -4.21 2.08
CA ILE A 120 -32.86 -3.20 2.81
C ILE A 120 -34.24 -2.98 2.19
N LEU A 121 -34.35 -2.87 0.87
CA LEU A 121 -35.65 -2.68 0.20
C LEU A 121 -36.57 -3.90 0.38
N LEU A 122 -36.02 -5.12 0.45
CA LEU A 122 -36.77 -6.33 0.77
C LEU A 122 -37.30 -6.30 2.21
N VAL A 123 -36.46 -5.92 3.18
CA VAL A 123 -36.87 -5.78 4.60
C VAL A 123 -37.95 -4.70 4.76
N ILE A 124 -37.78 -3.53 4.16
CA ILE A 124 -38.76 -2.43 4.19
C ILE A 124 -40.09 -2.89 3.56
N LYS A 125 -40.04 -3.57 2.40
CA LYS A 125 -41.25 -4.11 1.76
C LYS A 125 -41.95 -5.14 2.66
N GLY A 126 -41.19 -6.04 3.30
CA GLY A 126 -41.73 -7.00 4.26
C GLY A 126 -42.40 -6.33 5.46
N PHE A 127 -41.85 -5.23 5.95
CA PHE A 127 -42.42 -4.45 7.05
C PHE A 127 -43.75 -3.77 6.67
N PHE A 128 -43.79 -3.05 5.54
CA PHE A 128 -44.98 -2.32 5.11
C PHE A 128 -46.14 -3.23 4.66
N PHE A 129 -45.87 -4.39 4.06
CA PHE A 129 -46.91 -5.33 3.57
C PHE A 129 -47.48 -6.27 4.65
N ARG A 130 -46.96 -6.29 5.88
CA ARG A 130 -47.42 -7.18 6.97
C ARG A 130 -48.70 -6.71 7.68
N THR A 131 -49.26 -5.57 7.29
CA THR A 131 -50.33 -4.86 8.03
C THR A 131 -51.78 -5.19 7.62
N LYS A 132 -52.02 -6.23 6.79
CA LYS A 132 -53.37 -6.66 6.38
C LYS A 132 -53.59 -8.17 6.33
N LYS A 133 -53.75 -8.79 7.50
CA LYS A 133 -54.46 -10.07 7.81
C LYS A 133 -54.24 -10.34 9.31
N GLU A 134 -55.20 -10.67 10.18
CA GLU A 134 -56.38 -11.52 10.02
C GLU A 134 -57.40 -11.19 11.14
N GLU A 135 -58.70 -11.20 10.81
CA GLU A 135 -59.78 -11.26 11.79
C GLU A 135 -60.31 -12.71 11.89
N ASN A 136 -60.83 -13.07 13.06
CA ASN A 136 -61.71 -14.22 13.34
C ASN A 136 -61.19 -15.64 13.07
N TYR A 137 -60.97 -16.41 14.15
CA TYR A 137 -61.75 -17.63 14.40
C TYR A 137 -61.79 -17.98 15.90
N SER A 138 -62.77 -18.79 16.28
CA SER A 138 -63.38 -18.85 17.61
C SER A 138 -62.83 -19.91 18.57
N ASN A 139 -62.80 -19.53 19.86
CA ASN A 139 -62.97 -20.35 21.07
C ASN A 139 -63.10 -21.88 20.92
N SER A 140 -62.20 -22.62 21.58
CA SER A 140 -62.60 -23.72 22.45
C SER A 140 -61.73 -23.74 23.70
N SER A 141 -62.29 -24.17 24.82
CA SER A 141 -61.80 -23.86 26.17
C SER A 141 -61.15 -25.04 26.87
N HIS A 142 -60.03 -24.78 27.57
CA HIS A 142 -59.88 -25.20 28.97
C HIS A 142 -58.86 -24.31 29.71
N ASN A 143 -59.17 -24.12 30.99
CA ASN A 143 -58.48 -23.40 32.07
C ASN A 143 -56.93 -23.41 31.96
N GLU A 144 -56.20 -22.35 32.34
CA GLU A 144 -56.42 -21.54 33.54
C GLU A 144 -55.99 -20.06 33.40
N LYS A 145 -56.62 -19.18 34.18
CA LYS A 145 -56.31 -17.76 34.39
C LYS A 145 -55.29 -17.65 35.56
N GLN A 146 -54.40 -16.66 35.71
CA GLN A 146 -54.36 -15.28 35.20
C GLN A 146 -52.94 -14.65 35.37
N GLU A 147 -52.55 -13.75 34.45
CA GLU A 147 -51.92 -12.39 34.64
C GLU A 147 -50.80 -12.20 35.72
N TYR A 148 -49.61 -11.57 35.50
CA TYR A 148 -49.04 -10.61 34.53
C TYR A 148 -47.48 -10.50 34.76
N SER A 149 -46.58 -9.81 34.02
CA SER A 149 -46.58 -9.08 32.72
C SER A 149 -45.15 -8.68 32.22
N TYR A 150 -44.77 -9.10 31.00
CA TYR A 150 -43.92 -8.45 29.96
C TYR A 150 -42.35 -8.41 29.88
N ASN A 151 -41.92 -8.54 28.60
CA ASN A 151 -40.64 -8.21 27.91
C ASN A 151 -39.46 -9.22 28.00
N GLU A 152 -38.79 -9.64 26.91
CA GLU A 152 -39.01 -9.43 25.45
C GLU A 152 -38.29 -10.52 24.60
N SER A 153 -39.03 -11.17 23.70
CA SER A 153 -38.65 -12.03 22.55
C SER A 153 -37.30 -12.81 22.48
N GLU A 154 -37.40 -14.13 22.63
CA GLU A 154 -36.80 -15.10 21.68
C GLU A 154 -37.93 -16.02 21.17
N ASP A 155 -38.24 -16.00 19.87
CA ASP A 155 -38.35 -17.19 18.99
C ASP A 155 -38.93 -16.78 17.62
N PHE A 156 -38.30 -17.22 16.54
CA PHE A 156 -38.99 -17.52 15.27
C PHE A 156 -38.22 -18.59 14.47
N SER A 157 -37.80 -19.63 15.18
CA SER A 157 -37.55 -20.92 14.55
C SER A 157 -38.88 -21.55 14.07
N ASN A 158 -38.81 -22.45 13.09
CA ASN A 158 -39.93 -23.31 12.64
C ASN A 158 -41.14 -22.65 11.93
N ARG A 159 -40.91 -22.05 10.76
CA ARG A 159 -41.75 -22.31 9.56
C ARG A 159 -40.90 -22.35 8.28
N ASN A 160 -40.32 -23.52 8.01
CA ASN A 160 -39.96 -24.02 6.66
C ASN A 160 -39.43 -25.46 6.75
N LYS A 161 -40.29 -26.39 7.16
CA LYS A 161 -40.11 -27.84 7.04
C LYS A 161 -41.39 -28.48 6.53
N GLU A 162 -41.81 -28.09 5.33
CA GLU A 162 -42.95 -28.74 4.66
C GLU A 162 -42.90 -28.68 3.13
N GLN A 163 -41.69 -28.79 2.55
CA GLN A 163 -41.51 -29.17 1.14
C GLN A 163 -40.08 -29.64 0.78
N SER A 164 -39.58 -30.67 1.46
CA SER A 164 -38.58 -31.58 0.88
C SER A 164 -38.47 -32.84 1.75
N ASN A 165 -39.18 -33.90 1.34
CA ASN A 165 -38.92 -35.27 1.78
C ASN A 165 -38.97 -36.15 0.52
N ASN A 166 -38.10 -37.17 0.51
CA ASN A 166 -37.68 -38.07 -0.57
C ASN A 166 -36.38 -37.57 -1.23
N ASP A 167 -35.19 -38.04 -0.85
CA ASP A 167 -34.88 -39.44 -0.50
C ASP A 167 -33.81 -39.63 0.60
N TYR A 168 -33.71 -40.86 1.10
CA TYR A 168 -33.00 -41.25 2.33
C TYR A 168 -31.47 -41.29 2.20
N SER A 169 -30.74 -40.93 3.28
CA SER A 169 -30.02 -41.93 4.11
C SER A 169 -29.03 -41.34 5.16
N LYS A 170 -29.51 -41.23 6.40
CA LYS A 170 -28.96 -41.94 7.59
C LYS A 170 -27.74 -41.35 8.36
N LYS A 171 -28.06 -40.89 9.59
CA LYS A 171 -27.24 -40.68 10.81
C LYS A 171 -26.38 -39.41 10.89
N GLU A 172 -26.56 -38.51 11.87
CA GLU A 172 -26.48 -38.67 13.35
C GLU A 172 -25.03 -39.02 13.78
N ASP A 173 -24.31 -38.29 14.64
CA ASP A 173 -24.64 -37.10 15.47
C ASP A 173 -23.35 -36.29 15.78
N ASP A 174 -23.40 -35.39 16.78
CA ASP A 174 -22.30 -34.70 17.48
C ASP A 174 -21.60 -33.51 16.80
N TYR A 175 -22.26 -32.36 16.92
CA TYR A 175 -21.58 -31.06 17.04
C TYR A 175 -20.89 -30.93 18.41
N SER A 176 -19.64 -31.39 18.54
CA SER A 176 -18.73 -30.91 19.58
C SER A 176 -17.25 -31.15 19.23
N SER A 177 -16.40 -30.17 19.58
CA SER A 177 -14.93 -30.26 19.59
C SER A 177 -14.19 -30.46 18.25
N LYS A 178 -13.59 -29.38 17.72
CA LYS A 178 -12.14 -29.24 17.39
C LYS A 178 -11.85 -28.03 16.50
N ASN A 179 -11.44 -26.92 17.12
CA ASN A 179 -10.53 -25.98 16.45
C ASN A 179 -9.10 -26.52 16.59
N SER A 180 -8.63 -27.28 15.60
CA SER A 180 -7.25 -27.75 15.54
C SER A 180 -6.83 -28.05 14.10
N TYR A 181 -6.20 -27.07 13.46
CA TYR A 181 -5.21 -27.32 12.41
C TYR A 181 -4.02 -26.38 12.58
N ASN A 182 -3.04 -26.85 13.35
CA ASN A 182 -1.66 -26.44 13.19
C ASN A 182 -1.06 -27.19 12.00
N GLY A 183 -0.18 -26.54 11.24
CA GLY A 183 0.83 -27.23 10.43
C GLY A 183 0.88 -26.91 8.94
N TYR A 184 1.52 -25.79 8.56
CA TYR A 184 2.39 -25.74 7.37
C TYR A 184 3.58 -24.78 7.57
N ARG A 185 4.48 -25.21 8.46
CA ARG A 185 5.95 -25.25 8.30
C ARG A 185 6.66 -24.16 7.46
N ASP A 186 7.00 -23.05 8.12
CA ASP A 186 8.40 -22.74 8.46
C ASP A 186 9.45 -22.48 7.33
N ASN A 187 9.07 -21.83 6.22
CA ASN A 187 10.04 -21.31 5.23
C ASN A 187 9.81 -19.86 4.73
N ASP A 188 8.62 -19.28 4.94
CA ASP A 188 8.25 -17.98 4.33
C ASP A 188 8.63 -16.76 5.21
N SER A 189 8.83 -16.96 6.52
CA SER A 189 9.18 -15.91 7.48
C SER A 189 10.52 -15.22 7.15
N LYS A 190 11.57 -16.01 6.92
CA LYS A 190 12.91 -15.51 6.54
C LYS A 190 12.91 -14.75 5.21
N LYS A 191 11.99 -15.11 4.30
CA LYS A 191 11.87 -14.49 2.97
C LYS A 191 11.16 -13.13 3.01
N ARG A 192 10.23 -12.94 3.96
CA ARG A 192 9.62 -11.63 4.26
C ARG A 192 10.59 -10.71 5.00
N GLU A 193 11.35 -11.25 5.95
CA GLU A 193 12.37 -10.48 6.69
C GLU A 193 13.49 -9.96 5.78
N GLN A 194 13.88 -10.73 4.75
CA GLN A 194 14.83 -10.27 3.74
C GLN A 194 14.26 -9.14 2.86
N ARG A 195 13.01 -9.25 2.38
CA ARG A 195 12.38 -8.15 1.62
C ARG A 195 12.29 -6.85 2.41
N TYR A 196 11.86 -6.93 3.66
CA TYR A 196 11.80 -5.75 4.55
C TYR A 196 13.17 -5.08 4.75
N LYS A 197 14.27 -5.85 4.74
CA LYS A 197 15.64 -5.33 4.84
C LYS A 197 16.21 -4.83 3.51
N GLU A 198 15.72 -5.32 2.37
CA GLU A 198 16.15 -4.88 1.04
C GLU A 198 15.43 -3.60 0.60
N ASP A 199 14.11 -3.50 0.80
CA ASP A 199 13.31 -2.33 0.43
C ASP A 199 13.72 -1.07 1.23
N PHE A 200 14.11 -1.23 2.51
CA PHE A 200 14.59 -0.13 3.36
C PHE A 200 15.97 0.40 2.97
N ARG A 201 16.82 -0.42 2.34
CA ARG A 201 18.24 -0.09 2.08
C ARG A 201 18.45 0.73 0.80
N GLY A 202 17.40 0.91 -0.01
CA GLY A 202 17.47 1.56 -1.32
C GLY A 202 17.27 3.09 -1.32
N SER A 203 16.76 3.69 -0.24
CA SER A 203 16.11 5.02 -0.32
C SER A 203 16.98 6.24 0.07
N TYR A 204 18.01 6.08 0.89
CA TYR A 204 18.79 7.24 1.39
C TYR A 204 20.32 7.10 1.22
N LYS A 205 20.90 8.03 0.47
CA LYS A 205 22.33 8.36 0.47
C LYS A 205 22.52 9.88 0.47
N GLU A 206 23.41 10.34 1.38
CA GLU A 206 23.92 11.71 1.55
C GLU A 206 22.86 12.74 2.02
N THR A 207 23.02 13.44 3.16
CA THR A 207 24.27 14.04 3.67
C THR A 207 24.17 14.41 5.17
N LYS A 208 25.32 14.43 5.87
CA LYS A 208 25.65 14.93 7.24
C LYS A 208 25.63 13.89 8.36
N GLU A 209 26.80 13.68 8.99
CA GLU A 209 27.11 12.48 9.79
C GLU A 209 27.16 12.66 11.33
N GLU A 210 26.90 13.85 11.88
CA GLU A 210 27.02 14.08 13.34
C GLU A 210 25.68 14.16 14.10
N THR A 211 24.55 14.46 13.44
CA THR A 211 23.20 14.25 14.01
C THR A 211 22.73 12.80 13.90
N ILE A 212 23.43 12.00 13.09
CA ILE A 212 23.05 10.63 12.73
C ILE A 212 23.06 9.68 13.93
N TYR A 213 23.99 9.79 14.87
CA TYR A 213 24.11 8.78 15.94
C TYR A 213 22.92 8.82 16.91
N GLU A 214 22.46 10.00 17.33
CA GLU A 214 21.27 10.13 18.18
C GLU A 214 19.98 9.75 17.42
N GLU A 215 19.88 10.07 16.12
CA GLU A 215 18.71 9.73 15.31
C GLU A 215 18.64 8.22 14.98
N TYR A 216 19.78 7.57 14.73
CA TYR A 216 19.85 6.14 14.41
C TYR A 216 19.62 5.26 15.65
N GLU A 217 20.12 5.67 16.82
CA GLU A 217 19.82 4.99 18.09
C GLU A 217 18.31 5.09 18.40
N ASN A 218 17.68 6.25 18.15
CA ASN A 218 16.23 6.39 18.26
C ASN A 218 15.47 5.54 17.23
N LEU A 219 15.90 5.50 15.96
CA LEU A 219 15.26 4.69 14.92
C LEU A 219 15.37 3.18 15.19
N GLU A 220 16.51 2.69 15.69
CA GLU A 220 16.69 1.29 16.09
C GLU A 220 15.82 0.95 17.31
N HIS A 221 15.75 1.85 18.31
CA HIS A 221 14.89 1.69 19.49
C HIS A 221 13.39 1.73 19.15
N ILE A 222 12.96 2.58 18.20
CA ILE A 222 11.59 2.60 17.67
C ILE A 222 11.29 1.29 16.94
N ALA A 223 12.20 0.82 16.07
CA ALA A 223 12.03 -0.45 15.38
C ALA A 223 11.93 -1.65 16.36
N ASP A 224 12.70 -1.65 17.44
CA ASP A 224 12.60 -2.65 18.52
C ASP A 224 11.31 -2.56 19.32
N GLU A 225 10.83 -1.35 19.63
CA GLU A 225 9.53 -1.19 20.29
C GLU A 225 8.37 -1.70 19.42
N LEU A 226 8.41 -1.45 18.11
CA LEU A 226 7.37 -1.88 17.17
C LEU A 226 7.35 -3.40 16.96
N LYS A 227 8.50 -4.10 17.04
CA LYS A 227 8.58 -5.57 16.92
C LYS A 227 7.66 -6.31 17.90
N ARG A 228 7.39 -5.76 19.09
CA ARG A 228 6.52 -6.41 20.10
C ARG A 228 5.09 -6.66 19.60
N PHE A 229 4.59 -5.80 18.70
CA PHE A 229 3.22 -5.89 18.18
C PHE A 229 3.04 -7.04 17.18
N TYR A 230 4.13 -7.59 16.64
CA TYR A 230 4.14 -8.75 15.75
C TYR A 230 4.41 -10.08 16.49
N SER A 231 4.49 -10.05 17.82
CA SER A 231 4.65 -11.24 18.65
C SER A 231 3.42 -12.16 18.57
N GLN A 232 3.61 -13.47 18.73
CA GLN A 232 2.49 -14.42 18.83
C GLN A 232 1.76 -14.34 20.18
N SER A 233 2.43 -13.82 21.22
CA SER A 233 1.89 -13.72 22.58
C SER A 233 1.14 -12.42 22.81
N ALA A 234 -0.15 -12.54 23.18
CA ALA A 234 -0.99 -11.39 23.52
C ALA A 234 -0.49 -10.61 24.76
N TYR A 235 0.21 -11.30 25.67
CA TYR A 235 0.86 -10.69 26.84
C TYR A 235 2.02 -9.77 26.41
N ILE A 236 2.84 -10.21 25.45
CA ILE A 236 3.95 -9.42 24.89
C ILE A 236 3.42 -8.22 24.09
N ILE A 237 2.38 -8.40 23.25
CA ILE A 237 1.77 -7.31 22.47
C ILE A 237 1.26 -6.18 23.38
N LEU A 238 0.65 -6.52 24.52
CA LEU A 238 0.08 -5.54 25.45
C LEU A 238 1.04 -5.06 26.56
N GLY A 239 2.25 -5.64 26.64
CA GLY A 239 3.22 -5.30 27.69
C GLY A 239 2.78 -5.67 29.11
N VAL A 240 2.09 -6.80 29.27
CA VAL A 240 1.47 -7.25 30.53
C VAL A 240 1.89 -8.67 30.90
N SER A 241 1.89 -8.99 32.19
CA SER A 241 2.22 -10.31 32.71
C SER A 241 1.05 -11.30 32.60
N GLU A 242 1.34 -12.59 32.55
CA GLU A 242 0.33 -13.65 32.65
C GLU A 242 -0.41 -13.63 34.01
N ASN A 243 0.22 -13.05 35.03
CA ASN A 243 -0.35 -12.90 36.36
C ASN A 243 -1.21 -11.63 36.54
N ASP A 244 -1.21 -10.71 35.58
CA ASP A 244 -1.91 -9.42 35.72
C ASP A 244 -3.43 -9.61 35.74
N ASP A 245 -4.12 -8.73 36.48
CA ASP A 245 -5.57 -8.72 36.53
C ASP A 245 -6.18 -8.11 35.25
N PHE A 246 -7.46 -8.38 35.02
CA PHE A 246 -8.13 -7.87 33.82
C PHE A 246 -8.25 -6.33 33.81
N SER A 247 -8.21 -5.70 34.99
CA SER A 247 -8.18 -4.23 35.13
C SER A 247 -6.90 -3.63 34.56
N HIS A 248 -5.74 -4.20 34.91
CA HIS A 248 -4.42 -3.80 34.42
C HIS A 248 -4.30 -4.04 32.91
N ILE A 249 -4.72 -5.21 32.42
CA ILE A 249 -4.76 -5.54 30.98
C ILE A 249 -5.58 -4.49 30.20
N LYS A 250 -6.76 -4.11 30.72
CA LYS A 250 -7.62 -3.08 30.13
C LYS A 250 -7.01 -1.68 30.20
N LYS A 251 -6.20 -1.39 31.22
CA LYS A 251 -5.45 -0.13 31.36
C LYS A 251 -4.33 -0.04 30.32
N SER A 252 -3.49 -1.07 30.18
CA SER A 252 -2.41 -1.12 29.21
C SER A 252 -2.93 -1.08 27.77
N TYR A 253 -4.00 -1.83 27.47
CA TYR A 253 -4.71 -1.74 26.18
C TYR A 253 -5.14 -0.29 25.85
N ARG A 254 -5.78 0.43 26.78
CA ARG A 254 -6.19 1.82 26.58
C ARG A 254 -5.02 2.78 26.38
N ALA A 255 -3.91 2.56 27.10
CA ALA A 255 -2.70 3.36 26.92
C ALA A 255 -2.12 3.17 25.51
N LEU A 256 -1.97 1.91 25.06
CA LEU A 256 -1.46 1.59 23.74
C LEU A 256 -2.36 2.12 22.62
N VAL A 257 -3.68 1.93 22.68
CA VAL A 257 -4.60 2.51 21.68
C VAL A 257 -4.55 4.03 21.67
N SER A 258 -4.33 4.70 22.81
CA SER A 258 -4.17 6.16 22.84
C SER A 258 -2.89 6.65 22.17
N ILE A 259 -1.83 5.83 22.14
CA ILE A 259 -0.54 6.18 21.52
C ILE A 259 -0.56 5.84 20.02
N TYR A 260 -0.93 4.60 19.68
CA TYR A 260 -0.78 4.05 18.33
C TYR A 260 -2.01 4.22 17.42
N HIS A 261 -3.00 5.04 17.79
CA HIS A 261 -4.18 5.28 16.94
C HIS A 261 -3.80 5.92 15.59
N PRO A 262 -4.33 5.44 14.44
CA PRO A 262 -4.00 6.02 13.13
C PRO A 262 -4.36 7.51 13.02
N ASP A 263 -5.49 7.95 13.59
CA ASP A 263 -5.90 9.37 13.60
C ASP A 263 -4.88 10.33 14.27
N LYS A 264 -3.94 9.82 15.07
CA LYS A 264 -2.86 10.60 15.69
C LYS A 264 -1.53 10.52 14.94
N ASN A 265 -1.39 9.54 14.05
CA ASN A 265 -0.13 9.20 13.37
C ASN A 265 -0.38 9.22 11.85
N LEU A 266 -0.71 10.41 11.33
CA LEU A 266 -1.20 10.61 9.97
C LEU A 266 -0.14 10.38 8.88
N ASP A 267 1.14 10.43 9.23
CA ASP A 267 2.24 10.25 8.28
C ASP A 267 2.47 8.76 7.92
N GLU A 268 2.04 7.83 8.78
CA GLU A 268 2.25 6.38 8.64
C GLU A 268 0.97 5.56 8.89
N ILE A 269 -0.18 6.06 8.43
CA ILE A 269 -1.53 5.51 8.71
C ILE A 269 -1.62 3.99 8.54
N GLU A 270 -0.98 3.41 7.51
CA GLU A 270 -1.02 1.96 7.26
C GLU A 270 -0.35 1.15 8.39
N LEU A 271 0.83 1.59 8.86
CA LEU A 271 1.58 0.93 9.93
C LEU A 271 0.82 1.00 11.27
N TYR A 272 0.36 2.20 11.64
CA TYR A 272 -0.40 2.41 12.89
C TYR A 272 -1.77 1.74 12.86
N THR A 273 -2.36 1.55 11.67
CA THR A 273 -3.56 0.72 11.48
C THR A 273 -3.27 -0.76 11.77
N GLU A 274 -2.17 -1.33 11.26
CA GLU A 274 -1.79 -2.72 11.53
C GLU A 274 -1.47 -2.95 13.02
N ILE A 275 -0.70 -2.05 13.63
CA ILE A 275 -0.37 -2.09 15.06
C ILE A 275 -1.64 -2.03 15.92
N THR A 276 -2.56 -1.12 15.61
CA THR A 276 -3.85 -1.02 16.32
C THR A 276 -4.68 -2.30 16.16
N GLN A 277 -4.68 -2.94 14.99
CA GLN A 277 -5.34 -4.24 14.79
C GLN A 277 -4.71 -5.36 15.64
N ASN A 278 -3.39 -5.38 15.78
CA ASN A 278 -2.68 -6.35 16.61
C ASN A 278 -2.96 -6.13 18.11
N ILE A 279 -2.97 -4.88 18.58
CA ILE A 279 -3.35 -4.49 19.94
C ILE A 279 -4.79 -4.92 20.27
N ASN A 280 -5.75 -4.64 19.38
CA ASN A 280 -7.14 -5.06 19.52
C ASN A 280 -7.27 -6.58 19.59
N SER A 281 -6.58 -7.29 18.68
CA SER A 281 -6.59 -8.76 18.61
C SER A 281 -5.99 -9.42 19.86
N ALA A 282 -4.96 -8.81 20.45
CA ALA A 282 -4.38 -9.28 21.72
C ALA A 282 -5.33 -9.06 22.90
N TYR A 283 -5.96 -7.88 22.98
CA TYR A 283 -6.94 -7.59 24.03
C TYR A 283 -8.16 -8.51 23.96
N ASP A 284 -8.71 -8.80 22.78
CA ASP A 284 -9.83 -9.73 22.63
C ASP A 284 -9.47 -11.18 23.00
N LYS A 285 -8.22 -11.60 22.76
CA LYS A 285 -7.70 -12.89 23.26
C LYS A 285 -7.68 -12.90 24.79
N LEU A 286 -7.04 -11.92 25.43
CA LEU A 286 -6.93 -11.88 26.90
C LEU A 286 -8.29 -11.67 27.58
N LYS A 287 -9.20 -10.89 26.98
CA LYS A 287 -10.59 -10.70 27.45
C LYS A 287 -11.37 -12.01 27.46
N LYS A 288 -11.17 -12.91 26.49
CA LYS A 288 -11.79 -14.25 26.49
C LYS A 288 -11.24 -15.17 27.59
N ILE A 289 -9.99 -14.95 28.02
CA ILE A 289 -9.29 -15.78 29.02
C ILE A 289 -9.53 -15.27 30.45
N LYS A 290 -9.38 -13.95 30.68
CA LYS A 290 -9.38 -13.29 32.00
C LYS A 290 -10.57 -12.36 32.24
N GLY A 291 -11.43 -12.11 31.25
CA GLY A 291 -12.58 -11.20 31.35
C GLY A 291 -13.86 -11.84 31.85
N LYS A 292 -13.75 -12.87 32.72
CA LYS A 292 -14.86 -13.50 33.45
C LYS A 292 -14.76 -13.17 34.93
#